data_AF-A0A7C5AG70-F1
#
_entry.id   AF-A0A7C5AG70-F1
#
_cell.length_a   1.000
_cell.length_b   1.000
_cell.length_c   1.000
_cell.angle_alpha   90.00
_cell.angle_beta   90.00
_cell.angle_gamma   90.00
#
_symmetry.space_group_name_H-M   'P 1'
#
loop_
_entity.id
_entity.type
_entity.pdbx_description
1 polymer ?
#
loop_
_entity_poly.entity_id
_entity_poly.type
_entity_poly.pdbx_seq_one_letter_code
_entity_poly.pdbx_strand_id
1 'polypeptide(L)'
;MLEETITLEGHIIDSDILRRVFARIVEGGGQFEILDFHVGQTNEEPSTARLSVRSKSAEELDAILEGLSYLGASTRIEDAQFEAAEADGILPDDFYSTTNFDTSIRVAGTWLPVAAQKMDAAIVLREGRPLCVKQRAVKKDEPVALRGGGIRVRPPERERKYSVFGFMSNEVSAEVNKSVAIRGCAESMRKSREEGSKIVLVTGPAVIHSGGDQALARLVRDGWIDVLLTGNAFAVHDLEKSILKTSLGICQMSGRAVEGGSRNHLFAINTVNRAGGIAKAVQTGVVQSGVMYECVRTRTPFVLAGSIRDDGPLRDVITDIRDAQEAYIEALEGAGTCLILASALHGIAVGNLLPARVRTVCVDMLESIPTKLANRGTHQALGLVTDVGFFLESLERELAKH
;
A
#
# COMPACT_ATOMS: atom_id res chain seq x y z
N MET A 1 11.92 44.49 2.29
CA MET A 1 11.23 43.25 1.91
C MET A 1 12.28 42.21 1.70
N LEU A 2 12.07 41.02 2.25
CA LEU A 2 12.91 39.84 2.03
C LEU A 2 12.37 39.09 0.82
N GLU A 3 13.24 38.38 0.11
CA GLU A 3 12.94 37.73 -1.15
C GLU A 3 13.63 36.37 -1.23
N GLU A 4 12.90 35.34 -1.65
CA GLU A 4 13.44 34.00 -1.94
C GLU A 4 12.82 33.45 -3.23
N THR A 5 13.57 32.63 -3.97
CA THR A 5 13.15 32.15 -5.30
C THR A 5 12.72 30.70 -5.27
N ILE A 6 11.44 30.40 -5.45
CA ILE A 6 10.96 29.02 -5.53
C ILE A 6 10.91 28.47 -6.96
N THR A 7 11.03 27.15 -7.09
CA THR A 7 10.87 26.40 -8.33
C THR A 7 9.81 25.31 -8.15
N LEU A 8 8.95 25.15 -9.15
CA LEU A 8 7.89 24.16 -9.28
C LEU A 8 8.09 23.38 -10.58
N GLU A 9 7.86 22.07 -10.56
CA GLU A 9 8.00 21.18 -11.73
C GLU A 9 6.94 20.06 -11.69
N GLY A 10 6.30 19.80 -12.83
CA GLY A 10 5.28 18.76 -13.00
C GLY A 10 4.04 19.28 -13.75
N HIS A 11 2.90 18.59 -13.64
CA HIS A 11 1.63 19.07 -14.21
C HIS A 11 1.00 20.18 -13.33
N ILE A 12 1.75 21.25 -13.09
CA ILE A 12 1.45 22.28 -12.08
C ILE A 12 0.27 23.18 -12.45
N ILE A 13 -0.09 23.26 -13.73
CA ILE A 13 -1.29 23.95 -14.23
C ILE A 13 -2.50 23.04 -14.03
N ASP A 14 -2.44 21.84 -14.60
CA ASP A 14 -3.56 20.90 -14.65
C ASP A 14 -3.95 20.35 -13.27
N SER A 15 -3.00 20.27 -12.34
CA SER A 15 -3.22 19.77 -10.98
C SER A 15 -3.62 20.88 -9.99
N ASP A 16 -3.89 22.10 -10.48
CA ASP A 16 -4.23 23.30 -9.69
C ASP A 16 -3.15 23.71 -8.66
N ILE A 17 -1.94 23.16 -8.77
CA ILE A 17 -0.83 23.42 -7.84
C ILE A 17 -0.43 24.89 -7.91
N LEU A 18 -0.29 25.44 -9.12
CA LEU A 18 0.14 26.81 -9.32
C LEU A 18 -0.84 27.81 -8.68
N ARG A 19 -2.15 27.58 -8.81
CA ARG A 19 -3.17 28.39 -8.15
C ARG A 19 -3.09 28.28 -6.63
N ARG A 20 -2.91 27.08 -6.08
CA ARG A 20 -2.76 26.85 -4.63
C ARG A 20 -1.51 27.52 -4.08
N VAL A 21 -0.41 27.50 -4.83
CA VAL A 21 0.83 28.21 -4.48
C VAL A 21 0.59 29.71 -4.41
N PHE A 22 -0.05 30.31 -5.42
CA PHE A 22 -0.39 31.73 -5.40
C PHE A 22 -1.31 32.10 -4.25
N ALA A 23 -2.36 31.32 -4.01
CA ALA A 23 -3.27 31.52 -2.89
C ALA A 23 -2.51 31.48 -1.55
N ARG A 24 -1.63 30.49 -1.36
CA ARG A 24 -0.88 30.33 -0.12
C ARG A 24 0.10 31.48 0.15
N ILE A 25 0.77 31.99 -0.90
CA ILE A 25 1.64 33.17 -0.79
C ILE A 25 0.84 34.39 -0.33
N VAL A 26 -0.31 34.64 -0.96
CA VAL A 26 -1.16 35.80 -0.66
C VAL A 26 -1.80 35.69 0.73
N GLU A 27 -2.27 34.50 1.12
CA GLU A 27 -2.82 34.23 2.45
C GLU A 27 -1.79 34.45 3.57
N GLY A 28 -0.53 34.12 3.32
CA GLY A 28 0.58 34.40 4.25
C GLY A 28 1.03 35.86 4.26
N GLY A 29 0.37 36.76 3.51
CA GLY A 29 0.72 38.18 3.42
C GLY A 29 1.89 38.49 2.50
N GLY A 30 2.38 37.49 1.74
CA GLY A 30 3.47 37.64 0.79
C GLY A 30 3.04 38.13 -0.59
N GLN A 31 4.03 38.44 -1.40
CA GLN A 31 3.89 38.81 -2.81
C GLN A 31 4.70 37.83 -3.66
N PHE A 32 4.34 37.68 -4.94
CA PHE A 32 5.12 36.85 -5.86
C PHE A 32 5.31 37.51 -7.21
N GLU A 33 6.38 37.11 -7.88
CA GLU A 33 6.74 37.51 -9.24
C GLU A 33 7.13 36.25 -10.02
N ILE A 34 6.56 36.04 -11.21
CA ILE A 34 6.92 34.92 -12.07
C ILE A 34 8.20 35.29 -12.82
N LEU A 35 9.31 34.61 -12.50
CA LEU A 35 10.61 34.85 -13.12
C LEU A 35 10.77 34.07 -14.43
N ASP A 36 10.28 32.84 -14.45
CA ASP A 36 10.30 31.96 -15.62
C ASP A 36 9.12 31.00 -15.59
N PHE A 37 8.56 30.72 -16.76
CA PHE A 37 7.43 29.80 -16.88
C PHE A 37 7.50 29.05 -18.21
N HIS A 38 7.72 27.75 -18.12
CA HIS A 38 7.71 26.86 -19.26
C HIS A 38 6.49 25.94 -19.18
N VAL A 39 5.68 25.97 -20.24
CA VAL A 39 4.50 25.14 -20.36
C VAL A 39 4.86 23.95 -21.24
N GLY A 40 4.64 22.73 -20.73
CA GLY A 40 4.78 21.51 -21.51
C GLY A 40 3.86 21.57 -22.74
N GLN A 41 4.33 21.11 -23.89
CA GLN A 41 3.61 21.29 -25.15
C GLN A 41 2.47 20.28 -25.31
N THR A 42 2.53 19.20 -24.54
CA THR A 42 1.53 18.13 -24.51
C THR A 42 1.07 17.88 -23.08
N ASN A 43 -0.05 17.18 -22.93
CA ASN A 43 -0.60 16.79 -21.63
C ASN A 43 0.28 15.78 -20.86
N GLU A 44 1.28 15.19 -21.50
CA GLU A 44 2.27 14.30 -20.88
C GLU A 44 3.57 15.04 -20.51
N GLU A 45 3.82 16.21 -21.09
CA GLU A 45 5.00 17.00 -20.79
C GLU A 45 4.81 17.85 -19.54
N PRO A 46 5.76 17.82 -18.58
CA PRO A 46 5.66 18.63 -17.37
C PRO A 46 5.88 20.12 -17.68
N SER A 47 5.27 20.97 -16.86
CA SER A 47 5.50 22.41 -16.87
C SER A 47 6.39 22.81 -15.69
N THR A 48 7.20 23.85 -15.86
CA THR A 48 8.10 24.38 -14.83
C THR A 48 7.82 25.84 -14.57
N ALA A 49 7.80 26.24 -13.30
CA ALA A 49 7.67 27.65 -12.92
C ALA A 49 8.75 28.02 -11.93
N ARG A 50 9.37 29.18 -12.11
CA ARG A 50 10.25 29.79 -11.13
C ARG A 50 9.64 31.11 -10.68
N LEU A 51 9.43 31.25 -9.37
CA LEU A 51 8.74 32.38 -8.77
C LEU A 51 9.65 33.03 -7.74
N SER A 52 9.78 34.35 -7.76
CA SER A 52 10.27 35.11 -6.61
C SER A 52 9.11 35.31 -5.63
N VAL A 53 9.35 35.05 -4.35
CA VAL A 53 8.39 35.24 -3.25
C VAL A 53 8.98 36.28 -2.31
N ARG A 54 8.21 37.34 -2.02
CA ARG A 54 8.63 38.47 -1.19
C ARG A 54 7.73 38.63 0.03
N SER A 55 8.32 38.96 1.18
CA SER A 55 7.58 39.30 2.39
C SER A 55 8.19 40.47 3.17
N LYS A 56 7.45 41.01 4.15
CA LYS A 56 7.87 42.15 4.96
C LYS A 56 8.71 41.72 6.17
N SER A 57 8.48 40.53 6.72
CA SER A 57 9.28 39.93 7.80
C SER A 57 9.87 38.57 7.41
N ALA A 58 10.90 38.13 8.14
CA ALA A 58 11.52 36.81 7.92
C ALA A 58 10.58 35.68 8.36
N GLU A 59 9.91 35.86 9.50
CA GLU A 59 8.95 34.91 10.06
C GLU A 59 7.77 34.64 9.10
N GLU A 60 7.24 35.68 8.44
CA GLU A 60 6.19 35.55 7.43
C GLU A 60 6.71 34.82 6.18
N LEU A 61 7.93 35.15 5.74
CA LEU A 61 8.56 34.49 4.59
C LEU A 61 8.76 33.00 4.86
N ASP A 62 9.32 32.63 6.01
CA ASP A 62 9.58 31.24 6.37
C ASP A 62 8.27 30.43 6.47
N ALA A 63 7.22 30.98 7.07
CA ALA A 63 5.92 30.33 7.17
C ALA A 63 5.24 30.13 5.79
N ILE A 64 5.43 31.09 4.87
CA ILE A 64 4.98 30.94 3.47
C ILE A 64 5.77 29.82 2.81
N LEU A 65 7.10 29.86 2.87
CA LEU A 65 7.98 28.89 2.21
C LEU A 65 7.74 27.46 2.71
N GLU A 66 7.53 27.27 4.02
CA GLU A 66 7.15 25.99 4.60
C GLU A 66 5.82 25.49 4.01
N GLY A 67 4.80 26.35 3.95
CA GLY A 67 3.51 26.02 3.33
C GLY A 67 3.61 25.65 1.85
N LEU A 68 4.52 26.29 1.11
CA LEU A 68 4.76 26.02 -0.30
C LEU A 68 5.52 24.71 -0.54
N SER A 69 6.35 24.27 0.42
CA SER A 69 7.04 22.98 0.35
C SER A 69 6.06 21.80 0.29
N TYR A 70 4.94 21.86 1.03
CA TYR A 70 3.87 20.86 0.98
C TYR A 70 3.13 20.81 -0.37
N LEU A 71 3.29 21.85 -1.20
CA LEU A 71 2.75 21.94 -2.56
C LEU A 71 3.79 21.59 -3.63
N GLY A 72 5.00 21.19 -3.23
CA GLY A 72 6.08 20.80 -4.14
C GLY A 72 6.99 21.95 -4.61
N ALA A 73 6.95 23.12 -3.94
CA ALA A 73 7.85 24.24 -4.24
C ALA A 73 9.24 24.08 -3.59
N SER A 74 10.30 24.54 -4.27
CA SER A 74 11.69 24.48 -3.77
C SER A 74 12.44 25.80 -3.90
N THR A 75 12.96 26.38 -2.81
CA THR A 75 13.53 27.76 -2.72
C THR A 75 14.97 27.94 -3.21
N ARG A 76 15.74 26.86 -3.27
CA ARG A 76 17.06 26.77 -3.90
C ARG A 76 17.24 25.31 -4.29
N ILE A 77 17.83 25.03 -5.44
CA ILE A 77 18.29 23.66 -5.69
C ILE A 77 19.59 23.53 -4.89
N GLU A 78 19.46 23.20 -3.61
CA GLU A 78 20.55 22.76 -2.73
C GLU A 78 20.52 21.22 -2.66
N ASP A 79 21.65 20.63 -2.28
CA ASP A 79 21.67 19.21 -1.96
C ASP A 79 20.96 18.97 -0.63
N ALA A 80 20.38 17.79 -0.46
CA ALA A 80 19.77 17.44 0.81
C ALA A 80 20.83 17.39 1.91
N GLN A 81 20.45 17.89 3.08
CA GLN A 81 21.27 17.77 4.27
C GLN A 81 21.09 16.40 4.90
N PHE A 82 22.17 15.86 5.44
CA PHE A 82 22.19 14.58 6.11
C PHE A 82 22.88 14.71 7.46
N GLU A 83 22.36 14.00 8.45
CA GLU A 83 22.96 13.86 9.76
C GLU A 83 23.07 12.39 10.15
N ALA A 84 24.09 12.06 10.93
CA ALA A 84 24.32 10.71 11.41
C ALA A 84 23.24 10.29 12.42
N ALA A 85 22.66 9.12 12.23
CA ALA A 85 21.78 8.51 13.23
C ALA A 85 22.52 8.31 14.57
N GLU A 86 21.93 8.77 15.68
CA GLU A 86 22.55 8.75 17.00
C GLU A 86 22.86 7.33 17.50
N ALA A 87 21.95 6.40 17.20
CA ALA A 87 22.05 4.99 17.52
C ALA A 87 21.15 4.16 16.58
N ASP A 88 21.25 2.83 16.68
CA ASP A 88 20.31 1.93 16.01
C ASP A 88 18.86 2.30 16.36
N GLY A 89 18.08 2.69 15.36
CA GLY A 89 16.68 3.07 15.53
C GLY A 89 16.42 4.50 16.03
N ILE A 90 17.45 5.31 16.27
CA ILE A 90 17.32 6.70 16.73
C ILE A 90 17.71 7.64 15.60
N LEU A 91 16.73 8.42 15.12
CA LEU A 91 16.89 9.38 14.03
C LEU A 91 17.29 10.75 14.61
N PRO A 92 18.02 11.59 13.85
CA PRO A 92 18.25 12.99 14.21
C PRO A 92 16.93 13.75 14.39
N ASP A 93 16.90 14.78 15.23
CA ASP A 93 15.68 15.54 15.56
C ASP A 93 14.97 16.10 14.31
N ASP A 94 15.74 16.62 13.35
CA ASP A 94 15.22 17.26 12.12
C ASP A 94 15.01 16.29 10.95
N PHE A 95 14.93 14.97 11.19
CA PHE A 95 14.77 13.99 10.11
C PHE A 95 13.52 14.25 9.24
N TYR A 96 13.67 14.00 7.94
CA TYR A 96 12.54 14.00 7.01
C TYR A 96 11.73 12.70 7.14
N SER A 97 10.45 12.83 7.47
CA SER A 97 9.50 11.71 7.48
C SER A 97 8.84 11.53 6.12
N THR A 98 8.98 10.35 5.52
CA THR A 98 8.48 10.09 4.17
C THR A 98 6.96 10.01 4.07
N THR A 99 6.45 10.40 2.91
CA THR A 99 5.09 10.05 2.45
C THR A 99 5.11 8.70 1.72
N ASN A 100 3.97 8.22 1.23
CA ASN A 100 3.93 7.08 0.30
C ASN A 100 4.12 7.47 -1.17
N PHE A 101 4.36 8.74 -1.48
CA PHE A 101 4.59 9.23 -2.85
C PHE A 101 6.04 9.05 -3.28
N ASP A 102 6.26 8.88 -4.57
CA ASP A 102 7.61 8.74 -5.12
C ASP A 102 8.45 9.97 -4.76
N THR A 103 9.58 9.74 -4.10
CA THR A 103 10.46 10.80 -3.63
C THR A 103 11.80 10.72 -4.36
N SER A 104 12.40 11.87 -4.66
CA SER A 104 13.77 11.99 -5.14
C SER A 104 14.56 12.89 -4.19
N ILE A 105 15.82 12.55 -3.95
CA ILE A 105 16.74 13.34 -3.12
C ILE A 105 17.90 13.80 -3.98
N ARG A 106 18.29 15.07 -3.81
CA ARG A 106 19.43 15.65 -4.49
C ARG A 106 20.71 15.42 -3.68
N VAL A 107 21.68 14.75 -4.29
CA VAL A 107 22.99 14.45 -3.70
C VAL A 107 24.07 14.84 -4.69
N ALA A 108 25.03 15.65 -4.27
CA ALA A 108 26.13 16.14 -5.12
C ALA A 108 25.63 16.75 -6.44
N GLY A 109 24.60 17.58 -6.38
CA GLY A 109 23.98 18.25 -7.51
C GLY A 109 23.03 17.39 -8.36
N THR A 110 22.90 16.09 -8.07
CA THR A 110 22.13 15.13 -8.90
C THR A 110 20.89 14.63 -8.17
N TRP A 111 19.74 14.62 -8.85
CA TRP A 111 18.51 14.03 -8.32
C TRP A 111 18.52 12.50 -8.45
N LEU A 112 18.41 11.82 -7.31
CA LEU A 112 18.39 10.36 -7.23
C LEU A 112 17.01 9.90 -6.73
N PRO A 113 16.36 8.92 -7.40
CA PRO A 113 15.10 8.37 -6.91
C PRO A 113 15.32 7.58 -5.61
N VAL A 114 14.43 7.76 -4.64
CA VAL A 114 14.45 7.02 -3.38
C VAL A 114 13.90 5.61 -3.62
N ALA A 115 14.70 4.60 -3.32
CA ALA A 115 14.27 3.21 -3.43
C ALA A 115 13.38 2.77 -2.25
N ALA A 116 12.59 1.72 -2.47
CA ALA A 116 11.71 1.11 -1.47
C ALA A 116 10.73 2.10 -0.82
N GLN A 117 10.19 3.06 -1.58
CA GLN A 117 9.28 4.10 -1.09
C GLN A 117 8.11 3.54 -0.26
N LYS A 118 7.89 4.12 0.92
CA LYS A 118 6.76 3.86 1.84
C LYS A 118 6.62 5.03 2.81
N MET A 119 5.44 5.20 3.39
CA MET A 119 5.20 6.23 4.40
C MET A 119 5.84 5.89 5.75
N ASP A 120 5.88 6.88 6.65
CA ASP A 120 6.32 6.73 8.05
C ASP A 120 7.69 6.03 8.14
N ALA A 121 8.64 6.54 7.38
CA ALA A 121 10.00 6.03 7.29
C ALA A 121 10.99 7.20 7.15
N ALA A 122 12.28 6.89 7.33
CA ALA A 122 13.38 7.80 7.09
C ALA A 122 13.99 7.52 5.71
N ILE A 123 14.71 8.50 5.16
CA ILE A 123 15.57 8.28 3.98
C ILE A 123 17.01 8.24 4.45
N VAL A 124 17.70 7.13 4.18
CA VAL A 124 19.13 6.96 4.49
C VAL A 124 19.94 6.87 3.21
N LEU A 125 21.18 7.32 3.22
CA LEU A 125 22.12 7.14 2.12
C LEU A 125 22.98 5.89 2.36
N ARG A 126 22.71 4.79 1.64
CA ARG A 126 23.54 3.57 1.67
C ARG A 126 24.22 3.40 0.32
N GLU A 127 25.54 3.25 0.32
CA GLU A 127 26.34 3.08 -0.90
C GLU A 127 26.06 4.19 -1.95
N GLY A 128 25.84 5.43 -1.49
CA GLY A 128 25.52 6.57 -2.36
C GLY A 128 24.11 6.56 -2.96
N ARG A 129 23.24 5.63 -2.54
CA ARG A 129 21.84 5.54 -2.99
C ARG A 129 20.90 5.91 -1.85
N PRO A 130 19.87 6.73 -2.10
CA PRO A 130 18.85 7.01 -1.09
C PRO A 130 17.87 5.85 -0.99
N LEU A 131 17.68 5.31 0.22
CA LEU A 131 16.71 4.26 0.51
C LEU A 131 15.73 4.70 1.59
N CYS A 132 14.46 4.38 1.38
CA CYS A 132 13.43 4.55 2.39
C CYS A 132 13.43 3.36 3.36
N VAL A 133 13.71 3.61 4.64
CA VAL A 133 13.92 2.59 5.67
C VAL A 133 13.07 2.90 6.91
N LYS A 134 12.41 1.88 7.47
CA LYS A 134 11.65 2.05 8.72
C LYS A 134 12.60 2.43 9.85
N GLN A 135 12.18 3.32 10.74
CA GLN A 135 13.01 3.85 11.83
C GLN A 135 13.84 2.76 12.53
N ARG A 136 13.22 1.65 12.96
CA ARG A 136 13.89 0.52 13.63
C ARG A 136 15.05 -0.15 12.85
N ALA A 137 15.14 0.06 11.55
CA ALA A 137 16.12 -0.54 10.65
C ALA A 137 17.23 0.43 10.24
N VAL A 138 17.17 1.68 10.72
CA VAL A 138 18.28 2.63 10.64
C VAL A 138 19.37 2.20 11.61
N LYS A 139 20.62 2.24 11.15
CA LYS A 139 21.81 1.89 11.93
C LYS A 139 22.52 3.14 12.43
N LYS A 140 23.18 3.01 13.57
CA LYS A 140 24.04 4.06 14.11
C LYS A 140 24.99 4.58 13.02
N ASP A 141 25.19 5.89 13.01
CA ASP A 141 26.07 6.62 12.10
C ASP A 141 25.63 6.61 10.62
N GLU A 142 24.46 6.02 10.29
CA GLU A 142 23.91 6.15 8.93
C GLU A 142 23.49 7.60 8.65
N PRO A 143 23.84 8.14 7.47
CA PRO A 143 23.39 9.47 7.05
C PRO A 143 21.88 9.45 6.76
N VAL A 144 21.11 10.09 7.64
CA VAL A 144 19.66 10.28 7.54
C VAL A 144 19.36 11.66 6.94
N ALA A 145 18.50 11.71 5.92
CA ALA A 145 18.09 12.97 5.31
C ALA A 145 17.27 13.82 6.28
N LEU A 146 17.64 15.09 6.41
CA LEU A 146 16.93 16.09 7.19
C LEU A 146 15.82 16.76 6.38
N ARG A 147 14.89 17.42 7.06
CA ARG A 147 13.88 18.29 6.43
C ARG A 147 14.57 19.49 5.77
N GLY A 148 14.00 19.97 4.66
CA GLY A 148 14.48 21.17 3.99
C GLY A 148 14.71 20.97 2.49
N GLY A 149 15.73 21.67 1.96
CA GLY A 149 16.10 21.63 0.55
C GLY A 149 16.56 20.26 0.04
N GLY A 150 16.57 20.07 -1.27
CA GLY A 150 17.09 18.84 -1.89
C GLY A 150 16.15 17.63 -1.82
N ILE A 151 14.88 17.80 -1.44
CA ILE A 151 13.86 16.75 -1.43
C ILE A 151 12.74 17.10 -2.40
N ARG A 152 12.37 16.17 -3.28
CA ARG A 152 11.31 16.32 -4.27
C ARG A 152 10.32 15.17 -4.15
N VAL A 153 9.07 15.48 -3.81
CA VAL A 153 7.98 14.50 -3.75
C VAL A 153 7.12 14.63 -5.00
N ARG A 154 6.82 13.51 -5.67
CA ARG A 154 5.93 13.43 -6.83
C ARG A 154 4.60 12.77 -6.43
N PRO A 155 3.54 13.56 -6.18
CA PRO A 155 2.21 13.00 -5.96
C PRO A 155 1.74 12.22 -7.20
N PRO A 156 0.89 11.18 -7.02
CA PRO A 156 0.31 10.46 -8.14
C PRO A 156 -0.60 11.39 -8.96
N GLU A 157 -0.59 11.19 -10.28
CA GLU A 157 -1.50 11.88 -11.20
C GLU A 157 -2.94 11.47 -10.90
N ARG A 158 -3.81 12.43 -10.59
CA ARG A 158 -5.23 12.16 -10.38
C ARG A 158 -5.93 11.98 -11.72
N GLU A 159 -6.66 10.87 -11.88
CA GLU A 159 -7.60 10.72 -13.00
C GLU A 159 -8.65 11.83 -12.97
N ARG A 160 -8.71 12.60 -14.06
CA ARG A 160 -9.56 13.79 -14.19
C ARG A 160 -11.02 13.38 -14.37
N LYS A 161 -11.75 13.20 -13.27
CA LYS A 161 -13.23 13.23 -13.27
C LYS A 161 -13.73 14.20 -12.20
N TYR A 162 -13.62 15.50 -12.47
CA TYR A 162 -14.31 16.52 -11.70
C TYR A 162 -15.71 16.74 -12.27
N SER A 163 -16.73 16.42 -11.49
CA SER A 163 -18.04 17.07 -11.61
C SER A 163 -18.12 18.14 -10.51
N VAL A 164 -18.40 19.39 -10.88
CA VAL A 164 -18.54 20.53 -9.95
C VAL A 164 -19.73 20.34 -8.99
N PHE A 165 -20.66 19.44 -9.32
CA PHE A 165 -21.75 18.98 -8.48
C PHE A 165 -21.97 17.47 -8.72
N GLY A 166 -21.96 16.67 -7.66
CA GLY A 166 -22.18 15.22 -7.79
C GLY A 166 -22.64 14.61 -6.47
N PHE A 167 -23.66 13.74 -6.54
CA PHE A 167 -24.03 12.88 -5.42
C PHE A 167 -23.05 11.70 -5.34
N MET A 168 -22.77 11.18 -4.14
CA MET A 168 -21.82 10.08 -3.90
C MET A 168 -20.36 10.38 -4.27
N SER A 169 -19.88 11.59 -3.97
CA SER A 169 -18.48 12.01 -4.13
C SER A 169 -17.52 11.43 -3.07
N ASN A 170 -18.04 10.68 -2.09
CA ASN A 170 -17.21 9.99 -1.09
C ASN A 170 -16.57 8.74 -1.72
N GLU A 171 -15.25 8.62 -1.56
CA GLU A 171 -14.43 7.53 -2.13
C GLU A 171 -14.77 6.13 -1.58
N VAL A 172 -15.51 6.06 -0.47
CA VAL A 172 -15.98 4.81 0.14
C VAL A 172 -17.50 4.93 0.35
N SER A 173 -18.26 4.08 -0.31
CA SER A 173 -19.71 3.97 -0.11
C SER A 173 -20.19 2.56 -0.45
N ALA A 174 -21.18 2.07 0.30
CA ALA A 174 -21.88 0.83 0.00
C ALA A 174 -22.82 0.95 -1.21
N GLU A 175 -23.20 2.19 -1.57
CA GLU A 175 -24.19 2.51 -2.60
C GLU A 175 -23.56 2.76 -3.98
N VAL A 176 -22.45 2.10 -4.27
CA VAL A 176 -21.79 2.19 -5.58
C VAL A 176 -22.22 1.04 -6.50
N ASN A 177 -22.13 1.25 -7.82
CA ASN A 177 -22.31 0.17 -8.78
C ASN A 177 -21.14 -0.82 -8.70
N LYS A 178 -21.33 -1.87 -7.91
CA LYS A 178 -20.31 -2.89 -7.61
C LYS A 178 -19.76 -3.56 -8.87
N SER A 179 -20.61 -3.82 -9.87
CA SER A 179 -20.18 -4.47 -11.12
C SER A 179 -19.17 -3.62 -11.90
N VAL A 180 -19.33 -2.30 -11.90
CA VAL A 180 -18.37 -1.37 -12.53
C VAL A 180 -17.05 -1.35 -11.77
N ALA A 181 -17.10 -1.29 -10.43
CA ALA A 181 -15.91 -1.31 -9.59
C ALA A 181 -15.12 -2.63 -9.74
N ILE A 182 -15.81 -3.77 -9.75
CA ILE A 182 -15.21 -5.10 -9.94
C ILE A 182 -14.57 -5.23 -11.33
N ARG A 183 -15.21 -4.70 -12.38
CA ARG A 183 -14.61 -4.65 -13.71
C ARG A 183 -13.32 -3.83 -13.74
N GLY A 184 -13.33 -2.64 -13.12
CA GLY A 184 -12.11 -1.81 -13.01
C GLY A 184 -11.00 -2.49 -12.21
N CYS A 185 -11.34 -3.30 -11.20
CA CYS A 185 -10.39 -4.15 -10.50
C CYS A 185 -9.78 -5.22 -11.43
N ALA A 186 -10.62 -5.92 -12.21
CA ALA A 186 -10.16 -6.92 -13.18
C ALA A 186 -9.24 -6.30 -14.25
N GLU A 187 -9.57 -5.12 -14.76
CA GLU A 187 -8.73 -4.36 -15.70
C GLU A 187 -7.38 -3.98 -15.08
N SER A 188 -7.35 -3.55 -13.82
CA SER A 188 -6.11 -3.22 -13.10
C SER A 188 -5.20 -4.46 -12.94
N MET A 189 -5.79 -5.61 -12.64
CA MET A 189 -5.07 -6.89 -12.57
C MET A 189 -4.50 -7.30 -13.94
N ARG A 190 -5.28 -7.19 -15.02
CA ARG A 190 -4.80 -7.45 -16.38
C ARG A 190 -3.60 -6.57 -16.74
N LYS A 191 -3.73 -5.26 -16.50
CA LYS A 191 -2.66 -4.30 -16.74
C LYS A 191 -1.38 -4.65 -15.97
N SER A 192 -1.50 -5.00 -14.68
CA SER A 192 -0.34 -5.42 -13.88
C SER A 192 0.35 -6.65 -14.48
N ARG A 193 -0.43 -7.63 -14.97
CA ARG A 193 0.10 -8.83 -15.63
C ARG A 193 0.79 -8.50 -16.97
N GLU A 194 0.21 -7.61 -17.77
CA GLU A 194 0.81 -7.12 -19.03
C GLU A 194 2.14 -6.38 -18.79
N GLU A 195 2.22 -5.60 -17.71
CA GLU A 195 3.42 -4.86 -17.29
C GLU A 195 4.44 -5.74 -16.55
N GLY A 196 4.13 -7.02 -16.29
CA GLY A 196 4.97 -7.94 -15.54
C GLY A 196 5.12 -7.60 -14.05
N SER A 197 4.22 -6.78 -13.52
CA SER A 197 4.16 -6.40 -12.10
C SER A 197 3.34 -7.40 -11.30
N LYS A 198 3.70 -7.62 -10.04
CA LYS A 198 3.03 -8.59 -9.17
C LYS A 198 1.64 -8.13 -8.76
N ILE A 199 0.71 -9.08 -8.68
CA ILE A 199 -0.60 -8.94 -8.05
C ILE A 199 -0.50 -9.58 -6.66
N VAL A 200 -0.55 -8.74 -5.64
CA VAL A 200 -0.46 -9.15 -4.23
C VAL A 200 -1.86 -9.28 -3.63
N LEU A 201 -2.10 -10.37 -2.92
CA LEU A 201 -3.32 -10.58 -2.17
C LEU A 201 -3.06 -10.51 -0.67
N VAL A 202 -3.83 -9.68 0.02
CA VAL A 202 -3.91 -9.62 1.48
C VAL A 202 -5.28 -10.13 1.89
N THR A 203 -5.36 -11.18 2.70
CA THR A 203 -6.68 -11.78 3.01
C THR A 203 -6.84 -12.19 4.46
N GLY A 204 -8.09 -12.26 4.92
CA GLY A 204 -8.49 -12.66 6.25
C GLY A 204 -9.48 -13.84 6.22
N PRO A 205 -9.71 -14.50 7.36
CA PRO A 205 -10.46 -15.76 7.44
C PRO A 205 -11.92 -15.64 6.98
N ALA A 206 -12.49 -14.43 6.95
CA ALA A 206 -13.84 -14.18 6.44
C ALA A 206 -14.02 -14.61 4.97
N VAL A 207 -12.95 -14.66 4.17
CA VAL A 207 -13.00 -15.22 2.81
C VAL A 207 -13.37 -16.71 2.82
N ILE A 208 -12.88 -17.47 3.79
CA ILE A 208 -13.23 -18.89 3.93
C ILE A 208 -14.68 -19.03 4.43
N HIS A 209 -15.05 -18.20 5.40
CA HIS A 209 -16.37 -18.25 6.02
C HIS A 209 -17.51 -17.85 5.08
N SER A 210 -17.25 -16.95 4.12
CA SER A 210 -18.21 -16.55 3.09
C SER A 210 -18.27 -17.52 1.90
N GLY A 211 -17.38 -18.50 1.83
CA GLY A 211 -17.28 -19.42 0.69
C GLY A 211 -16.50 -18.87 -0.52
N GLY A 212 -15.90 -17.69 -0.41
CA GLY A 212 -15.09 -17.07 -1.46
C GLY A 212 -13.77 -17.80 -1.76
N ASP A 213 -13.34 -18.71 -0.88
CA ASP A 213 -12.15 -19.54 -1.03
C ASP A 213 -12.11 -20.34 -2.33
N GLN A 214 -13.26 -20.80 -2.83
CA GLN A 214 -13.30 -21.58 -4.08
C GLN A 214 -12.91 -20.74 -5.30
N ALA A 215 -13.46 -19.54 -5.41
CA ALA A 215 -13.12 -18.59 -6.46
C ALA A 215 -11.67 -18.14 -6.31
N LEU A 216 -11.24 -17.85 -5.09
CA LEU A 216 -9.86 -17.47 -4.82
C LEU A 216 -8.85 -18.58 -5.19
N ALA A 217 -9.14 -19.84 -4.85
CA ALA A 217 -8.30 -20.97 -5.23
C ALA A 217 -8.16 -21.10 -6.76
N ARG A 218 -9.22 -20.83 -7.53
CA ARG A 218 -9.15 -20.74 -9.00
C ARG A 218 -8.27 -19.58 -9.47
N LEU A 219 -8.43 -18.39 -8.90
CA LEU A 219 -7.57 -17.24 -9.23
C LEU A 219 -6.08 -17.52 -8.97
N VAL A 220 -5.74 -18.19 -7.86
CA VAL A 220 -4.36 -18.62 -7.57
C VAL A 220 -3.89 -19.63 -8.61
N ARG A 221 -4.68 -20.68 -8.88
CA ARG A 221 -4.36 -21.71 -9.89
C ARG A 221 -4.13 -21.14 -11.28
N ASP A 222 -4.93 -20.15 -11.67
CA ASP A 222 -4.90 -19.54 -13.01
C ASP A 222 -3.80 -18.46 -13.14
N GLY A 223 -3.00 -18.26 -12.07
CA GLY A 223 -1.86 -17.35 -12.06
C GLY A 223 -2.24 -15.88 -11.99
N TRP A 224 -3.40 -15.55 -11.42
CA TRP A 224 -3.81 -14.16 -11.17
C TRP A 224 -3.24 -13.58 -9.87
N ILE A 225 -2.71 -14.42 -8.98
CA ILE A 225 -2.17 -14.02 -7.68
C ILE A 225 -0.71 -14.47 -7.60
N ASP A 226 0.19 -13.50 -7.52
CA ASP A 226 1.63 -13.75 -7.47
C ASP A 226 2.14 -13.94 -6.03
N VAL A 227 1.47 -13.34 -5.04
CA VAL A 227 1.88 -13.37 -3.63
C VAL A 227 0.66 -13.35 -2.73
N LEU A 228 0.66 -14.17 -1.67
CA LEU A 228 -0.38 -14.19 -0.63
C LEU A 228 0.17 -13.75 0.74
N LEU A 229 -0.39 -12.67 1.29
CA LEU A 229 -0.06 -12.15 2.63
C LEU A 229 -1.26 -12.36 3.56
N THR A 230 -1.09 -13.12 4.63
CA THR A 230 -2.19 -13.42 5.56
C THR A 230 -1.69 -13.81 6.95
N GLY A 231 -2.58 -14.28 7.81
CA GLY A 231 -2.26 -14.76 9.16
C GLY A 231 -2.69 -16.22 9.37
N ASN A 232 -2.36 -16.76 10.55
CA ASN A 232 -2.63 -18.14 10.92
C ASN A 232 -4.10 -18.53 10.70
N ALA A 233 -5.05 -17.70 11.14
CA ALA A 233 -6.48 -18.02 11.08
C ALA A 233 -6.98 -18.33 9.66
N PHE A 234 -6.60 -17.55 8.65
CA PHE A 234 -7.02 -17.81 7.27
C PHE A 234 -6.52 -19.18 6.79
N ALA A 235 -5.21 -19.42 6.97
CA ALA A 235 -4.60 -20.69 6.56
C ALA A 235 -5.24 -21.87 7.30
N VAL A 236 -5.42 -21.77 8.62
CA VAL A 236 -6.04 -22.82 9.43
C VAL A 236 -7.46 -23.15 8.95
N HIS A 237 -8.30 -22.15 8.67
CA HIS A 237 -9.67 -22.41 8.23
C HIS A 237 -9.75 -22.97 6.79
N ASP A 238 -8.86 -22.54 5.89
CA ASP A 238 -8.73 -23.17 4.56
C ASP A 238 -8.34 -24.65 4.68
N LEU A 239 -7.35 -24.95 5.53
CA LEU A 239 -6.87 -26.31 5.78
C LEU A 239 -7.92 -27.17 6.50
N GLU A 240 -8.63 -26.61 7.48
CA GLU A 240 -9.77 -27.25 8.15
C GLU A 240 -10.83 -27.64 7.12
N LYS A 241 -11.18 -26.74 6.20
CA LYS A 241 -12.15 -26.99 5.15
C LYS A 241 -11.66 -28.08 4.19
N SER A 242 -10.37 -28.12 3.88
CA SER A 242 -9.78 -29.18 3.07
C SER A 242 -9.92 -30.56 3.74
N ILE A 243 -9.54 -30.66 5.02
CA ILE A 243 -9.42 -31.93 5.77
C ILE A 243 -10.77 -32.42 6.28
N LEU A 244 -11.60 -31.53 6.82
CA LEU A 244 -12.80 -31.86 7.59
C LEU A 244 -14.10 -31.34 6.94
N LYS A 245 -14.01 -30.59 5.84
CA LYS A 245 -15.16 -29.96 5.14
C LYS A 245 -15.96 -28.98 6.02
N THR A 246 -15.35 -28.46 7.08
CA THR A 246 -15.90 -27.44 7.97
C THR A 246 -15.02 -26.20 8.04
N SER A 247 -15.59 -25.08 8.49
CA SER A 247 -14.84 -23.92 8.96
C SER A 247 -15.42 -23.51 10.32
N LEU A 248 -14.59 -23.48 11.37
CA LEU A 248 -15.05 -23.31 12.76
C LEU A 248 -16.17 -24.28 13.15
N GLY A 249 -16.13 -25.51 12.62
CA GLY A 249 -17.17 -26.50 12.90
C GLY A 249 -18.50 -26.26 12.19
N ILE A 250 -18.59 -25.29 11.28
CA ILE A 250 -19.77 -25.08 10.42
C ILE A 250 -19.55 -25.84 9.11
N CYS A 251 -20.43 -26.78 8.80
CA CYS A 251 -20.43 -27.51 7.55
C CYS A 251 -20.70 -26.56 6.39
N GLN A 252 -19.77 -26.51 5.43
CA GLN A 252 -19.81 -25.53 4.35
C GLN A 252 -20.86 -25.86 3.28
N MET A 253 -21.32 -27.12 3.22
CA MET A 253 -22.39 -27.54 2.31
C MET A 253 -23.79 -27.21 2.87
N SER A 254 -23.97 -27.28 4.19
CA SER A 254 -25.29 -27.14 4.82
C SER A 254 -25.48 -25.84 5.61
N GLY A 255 -24.39 -25.10 5.89
CA GLY A 255 -24.40 -23.92 6.75
C GLY A 255 -24.68 -24.20 8.22
N ARG A 256 -24.69 -25.48 8.64
CA ARG A 256 -25.05 -25.89 10.00
C ARG A 256 -23.83 -26.24 10.83
N ALA A 257 -23.88 -25.94 12.12
CA ALA A 257 -22.88 -26.41 13.08
C ALA A 257 -22.87 -27.94 13.15
N VAL A 258 -21.68 -28.51 13.23
CA VAL A 258 -21.42 -29.94 13.42
C VAL A 258 -21.13 -30.20 14.89
N GLU A 259 -21.66 -31.29 15.43
CA GLU A 259 -21.37 -31.71 16.81
C GLU A 259 -19.85 -31.89 17.02
N GLY A 260 -19.31 -31.29 18.08
CA GLY A 260 -17.86 -31.30 18.35
C GLY A 260 -17.01 -30.40 17.42
N GLY A 261 -17.64 -29.63 16.54
CA GLY A 261 -16.96 -28.82 15.52
C GLY A 261 -16.00 -27.75 16.05
N SER A 262 -16.15 -27.33 17.31
CA SER A 262 -15.21 -26.40 17.96
C SER A 262 -13.78 -26.94 18.01
N ARG A 263 -13.57 -28.26 17.94
CA ARG A 263 -12.24 -28.89 17.93
C ARG A 263 -11.60 -28.94 16.54
N ASN A 264 -12.35 -28.71 15.46
CA ASN A 264 -11.92 -29.01 14.10
C ASN A 264 -10.69 -28.20 13.66
N HIS A 265 -10.66 -26.90 13.96
CA HIS A 265 -9.51 -26.04 13.64
C HIS A 265 -8.24 -26.48 14.39
N LEU A 266 -8.34 -26.84 15.68
CA LEU A 266 -7.22 -27.39 16.46
C LEU A 266 -6.73 -28.74 15.90
N PHE A 267 -7.66 -29.58 15.44
CA PHE A 267 -7.33 -30.83 14.78
C PHE A 267 -6.58 -30.59 13.46
N ALA A 268 -7.02 -29.63 12.66
CA ALA A 268 -6.34 -29.24 11.42
C ALA A 268 -4.91 -28.76 11.68
N ILE A 269 -4.71 -27.88 12.66
CA ILE A 269 -3.38 -27.42 13.10
C ILE A 269 -2.49 -28.60 13.47
N ASN A 270 -2.96 -29.49 14.35
CA ASN A 270 -2.18 -30.64 14.80
C ASN A 270 -1.83 -31.59 13.64
N THR A 271 -2.75 -31.76 12.70
CA THR A 271 -2.56 -32.62 11.52
C THR A 271 -1.50 -32.06 10.57
N VAL A 272 -1.56 -30.77 10.26
CA VAL A 272 -0.59 -30.09 9.39
C VAL A 272 0.78 -29.99 10.06
N ASN A 273 0.82 -29.66 11.36
CA ASN A 273 2.07 -29.61 12.12
C ASN A 273 2.73 -30.97 12.27
N ARG A 274 1.95 -32.08 12.32
CA ARG A 274 2.47 -33.45 12.31
C ARG A 274 3.08 -33.83 10.96
N ALA A 275 2.48 -33.37 9.85
CA ALA A 275 3.07 -33.52 8.51
C ALA A 275 4.35 -32.68 8.34
N GLY A 276 4.56 -31.68 9.21
CA GLY A 276 5.75 -30.84 9.24
C GLY A 276 5.60 -29.51 8.50
N GLY A 277 4.36 -29.02 8.34
CA GLY A 277 4.03 -27.74 7.71
C GLY A 277 3.11 -27.89 6.50
N ILE A 278 2.61 -26.77 5.97
CA ILE A 278 1.62 -26.73 4.89
C ILE A 278 2.15 -27.44 3.64
N ALA A 279 3.37 -27.11 3.21
CA ALA A 279 3.96 -27.68 2.00
C ALA A 279 4.08 -29.21 2.07
N LYS A 280 4.51 -29.75 3.22
CA LYS A 280 4.60 -31.21 3.43
C LYS A 280 3.22 -31.85 3.50
N ALA A 281 2.25 -31.22 4.16
CA ALA A 281 0.88 -31.72 4.23
C ALA A 281 0.22 -31.85 2.84
N VAL A 282 0.52 -30.92 1.93
CA VAL A 282 0.10 -31.01 0.52
C VAL A 282 0.84 -32.15 -0.21
N GLN A 283 2.16 -32.23 -0.06
CA GLN A 283 2.97 -33.28 -0.71
C GLN A 283 2.58 -34.70 -0.29
N THR A 284 2.22 -34.90 0.99
CA THR A 284 1.78 -36.20 1.52
C THR A 284 0.29 -36.48 1.29
N GLY A 285 -0.44 -35.61 0.59
CA GLY A 285 -1.86 -35.78 0.28
C GLY A 285 -2.81 -35.63 1.48
N VAL A 286 -2.34 -35.06 2.60
CA VAL A 286 -3.16 -34.73 3.77
C VAL A 286 -4.08 -33.56 3.46
N VAL A 287 -3.56 -32.58 2.71
CA VAL A 287 -4.31 -31.44 2.19
C VAL A 287 -4.42 -31.62 0.67
N GLN A 288 -5.65 -31.63 0.14
CA GLN A 288 -5.92 -32.02 -1.25
C GLN A 288 -6.64 -30.93 -2.07
N SER A 289 -7.02 -29.84 -1.42
CA SER A 289 -7.76 -28.72 -2.02
C SER A 289 -7.64 -27.48 -1.13
N GLY A 290 -8.08 -26.33 -1.63
CA GLY A 290 -8.10 -25.05 -0.90
C GLY A 290 -7.07 -24.05 -1.43
N VAL A 291 -7.11 -22.83 -0.91
CA VAL A 291 -6.21 -21.75 -1.35
C VAL A 291 -4.76 -22.08 -1.03
N MET A 292 -4.46 -22.57 0.17
CA MET A 292 -3.10 -22.93 0.59
C MET A 292 -2.56 -24.11 -0.22
N TYR A 293 -3.43 -25.05 -0.61
CA TYR A 293 -3.09 -26.14 -1.52
C TYR A 293 -2.66 -25.61 -2.88
N GLU A 294 -3.46 -24.72 -3.48
CA GLU A 294 -3.12 -24.15 -4.80
C GLU A 294 -1.83 -23.34 -4.72
N CYS A 295 -1.61 -22.54 -3.67
CA CYS A 295 -0.34 -21.81 -3.48
C CYS A 295 0.88 -22.74 -3.50
N VAL A 296 0.82 -23.88 -2.82
CA VAL A 296 1.92 -24.87 -2.84
C VAL A 296 2.09 -25.49 -4.22
N ARG A 297 0.98 -25.79 -4.92
CA ARG A 297 1.00 -26.44 -6.24
C ARG A 297 1.53 -25.52 -7.33
N THR A 298 1.14 -24.25 -7.32
CA THR A 298 1.60 -23.23 -8.28
C THR A 298 2.93 -22.59 -7.89
N ARG A 299 3.42 -22.88 -6.68
CA ARG A 299 4.57 -22.21 -6.05
C ARG A 299 4.36 -20.70 -5.87
N THR A 300 3.10 -20.29 -5.67
CA THR A 300 2.77 -18.92 -5.27
C THR A 300 3.28 -18.71 -3.84
N PRO A 301 4.27 -17.81 -3.61
CA PRO A 301 4.78 -17.52 -2.28
C PRO A 301 3.67 -16.99 -1.37
N PHE A 302 3.72 -17.39 -0.11
CA PHE A 302 2.84 -16.88 0.92
C PHE A 302 3.59 -16.57 2.21
N VAL A 303 3.13 -15.54 2.93
CA VAL A 303 3.68 -15.17 4.24
C VAL A 303 2.54 -15.20 5.26
N LEU A 304 2.74 -15.96 6.34
CA LEU A 304 1.80 -16.06 7.45
C LEU A 304 2.34 -15.27 8.65
N ALA A 305 1.87 -14.04 8.84
CA ALA A 305 2.26 -13.22 9.97
C ALA A 305 1.44 -13.61 11.22
N GLY A 306 2.14 -13.84 12.33
CA GLY A 306 1.53 -14.21 13.61
C GLY A 306 0.74 -13.09 14.28
N SER A 307 -0.18 -13.48 15.16
CA SER A 307 -1.01 -12.59 15.97
C SER A 307 -1.15 -13.13 17.38
N ILE A 308 -1.41 -12.25 18.36
CA ILE A 308 -1.62 -12.61 19.77
C ILE A 308 -2.83 -13.53 20.00
N ARG A 309 -3.70 -13.71 19.00
CA ARG A 309 -4.88 -14.59 19.07
C ARG A 309 -4.68 -15.97 18.46
N ASP A 310 -3.50 -16.26 17.93
CA ASP A 310 -3.31 -17.46 17.11
C ASP A 310 -3.42 -18.75 17.93
N ASP A 311 -4.30 -19.66 17.50
CA ASP A 311 -4.33 -21.03 17.99
C ASP A 311 -3.24 -21.86 17.32
N GLY A 312 -2.49 -22.66 18.10
CA GLY A 312 -1.36 -23.44 17.61
C GLY A 312 -0.03 -22.75 17.90
N PRO A 313 0.56 -22.02 16.93
CA PRO A 313 0.15 -21.80 15.53
C PRO A 313 0.58 -22.93 14.57
N LEU A 314 0.27 -22.79 13.27
CA LEU A 314 0.93 -23.58 12.22
C LEU A 314 2.44 -23.32 12.22
N ARG A 315 3.25 -24.35 11.92
CA ARG A 315 4.72 -24.24 11.85
C ARG A 315 5.22 -23.18 10.86
N ASP A 316 4.44 -22.93 9.81
CA ASP A 316 4.74 -21.98 8.74
C ASP A 316 4.52 -20.50 9.16
N VAL A 317 3.97 -20.25 10.35
CA VAL A 317 3.69 -18.89 10.85
C VAL A 317 4.95 -18.24 11.40
N ILE A 318 5.24 -17.02 10.93
CA ILE A 318 6.28 -16.16 11.46
C ILE A 318 5.73 -15.45 12.69
N THR A 319 6.15 -15.88 13.88
CA THR A 319 5.65 -15.36 15.16
C THR A 319 6.33 -14.06 15.59
N ASP A 320 7.57 -13.82 15.16
CA ASP A 320 8.23 -12.54 15.39
C ASP A 320 7.65 -11.47 14.44
N ILE A 321 7.07 -10.41 15.01
CA ILE A 321 6.37 -9.39 14.24
C ILE A 321 7.32 -8.55 13.37
N ARG A 322 8.59 -8.44 13.75
CA ARG A 322 9.60 -7.71 12.97
C ARG A 322 9.96 -8.52 11.74
N ASP A 323 10.23 -9.81 11.92
CA ASP A 323 10.55 -10.73 10.82
C ASP A 323 9.35 -10.87 9.88
N ALA A 324 8.13 -10.93 10.42
CA ALA A 324 6.91 -10.97 9.63
C ALA A 324 6.73 -9.70 8.78
N GLN A 325 7.02 -8.52 9.34
CA GLN A 325 6.96 -7.27 8.58
C GLN A 325 8.04 -7.20 7.51
N GLU A 326 9.26 -7.69 7.78
CA GLU A 326 10.34 -7.73 6.79
C GLU A 326 9.98 -8.67 5.63
N ALA A 327 9.45 -9.85 5.94
CA ALA A 327 8.95 -10.79 4.93
C ALA A 327 7.80 -10.19 4.10
N TYR A 328 6.93 -9.36 4.70
CA TYR A 328 5.93 -8.61 3.95
C TYR A 328 6.57 -7.58 3.01
N ILE A 329 7.58 -6.83 3.48
CA ILE A 329 8.27 -5.83 2.65
C ILE A 329 8.91 -6.48 1.42
N GLU A 330 9.63 -7.59 1.60
CA GLU A 330 10.26 -8.36 0.51
C GLU A 330 9.19 -8.89 -0.48
N ALA A 331 8.10 -9.44 0.06
CA ALA A 331 7.03 -10.00 -0.75
C ALA A 331 6.28 -8.93 -1.58
N LEU A 332 6.28 -7.67 -1.15
CA LEU A 332 5.68 -6.53 -1.85
C LEU A 332 6.55 -5.95 -2.97
N GLU A 333 7.81 -6.36 -3.11
CA GLU A 333 8.69 -5.86 -4.17
C GLU A 333 8.14 -6.18 -5.56
N GLY A 334 8.01 -5.16 -6.41
CA GLY A 334 7.45 -5.28 -7.76
C GLY A 334 5.92 -5.36 -7.80
N ALA A 335 5.22 -5.08 -6.71
CA ALA A 335 3.74 -5.01 -6.71
C ALA A 335 3.22 -3.91 -7.64
N GLY A 336 2.31 -4.27 -8.55
CA GLY A 336 1.54 -3.33 -9.39
C GLY A 336 0.10 -3.16 -8.89
N THR A 337 -0.51 -4.26 -8.43
CA THR A 337 -1.85 -4.27 -7.82
C THR A 337 -1.83 -4.99 -6.48
N CYS A 338 -2.55 -4.45 -5.49
CA CYS A 338 -2.78 -5.08 -4.19
C CYS A 338 -4.28 -5.20 -3.90
N LEU A 339 -4.75 -6.41 -3.64
CA LEU A 339 -6.12 -6.70 -3.20
C LEU A 339 -6.12 -6.95 -1.70
N ILE A 340 -6.89 -6.17 -0.94
CA ILE A 340 -7.07 -6.35 0.51
C ILE A 340 -8.50 -6.85 0.74
N LEU A 341 -8.64 -8.10 1.15
CA LEU A 341 -9.91 -8.82 1.23
C LEU A 341 -10.22 -9.21 2.68
N ALA A 342 -11.17 -8.50 3.29
CA ALA A 342 -11.74 -8.77 4.61
C ALA A 342 -10.67 -9.00 5.71
N SER A 343 -9.65 -8.14 5.73
CA SER A 343 -8.51 -8.24 6.65
C SER A 343 -8.05 -6.87 7.12
N ALA A 344 -8.65 -6.38 8.21
CA ALA A 344 -8.33 -5.05 8.74
C ALA A 344 -6.86 -4.90 9.16
N LEU A 345 -6.36 -5.80 10.02
CA LEU A 345 -4.99 -5.69 10.57
C LEU A 345 -3.92 -5.78 9.47
N HIS A 346 -3.95 -6.86 8.66
CA HIS A 346 -2.97 -7.04 7.60
C HIS A 346 -3.15 -6.01 6.48
N GLY A 347 -4.39 -5.62 6.16
CA GLY A 347 -4.68 -4.60 5.16
C GLY A 347 -4.08 -3.24 5.52
N ILE A 348 -4.29 -2.79 6.76
CA ILE A 348 -3.67 -1.55 7.26
C ILE A 348 -2.14 -1.66 7.29
N ALA A 349 -1.60 -2.80 7.73
CA ALA A 349 -0.16 -3.01 7.76
C ALA A 349 0.46 -2.93 6.35
N VAL A 350 -0.15 -3.55 5.35
CA VAL A 350 0.31 -3.52 3.96
C VAL A 350 0.12 -2.13 3.33
N GLY A 351 -1.00 -1.45 3.59
CA GLY A 351 -1.21 -0.06 3.13
C GLY A 351 -0.08 0.88 3.56
N ASN A 352 0.42 0.73 4.78
CA ASN A 352 1.55 1.50 5.32
C ASN A 352 2.92 1.16 4.68
N LEU A 353 3.01 0.06 3.93
CA LEU A 353 4.23 -0.43 3.28
C LEU A 353 4.20 -0.20 1.76
N LEU A 354 3.03 0.09 1.19
CA LEU A 354 2.87 0.29 -0.25
C LEU A 354 3.12 1.76 -0.65
N PRO A 355 3.84 1.99 -1.75
CA PRO A 355 3.88 3.30 -2.38
C PRO A 355 2.57 3.59 -3.13
N ALA A 356 2.26 4.87 -3.32
CA ALA A 356 0.98 5.30 -3.89
C ALA A 356 0.78 4.90 -5.36
N ARG A 357 1.86 4.57 -6.08
CA ARG A 357 1.78 4.03 -7.44
C ARG A 357 1.16 2.64 -7.52
N VAL A 358 1.12 1.88 -6.43
CA VAL A 358 0.51 0.54 -6.41
C VAL A 358 -1.01 0.66 -6.32
N ARG A 359 -1.71 0.10 -7.30
CA ARG A 359 -3.17 0.14 -7.35
C ARG A 359 -3.73 -0.74 -6.24
N THR A 360 -4.40 -0.14 -5.26
CA THR A 360 -4.90 -0.86 -4.09
C THR A 360 -6.43 -0.93 -4.12
N VAL A 361 -7.00 -2.11 -3.91
CA VAL A 361 -8.45 -2.33 -3.79
C VAL A 361 -8.73 -2.96 -2.43
N CYS A 362 -9.54 -2.31 -1.61
CA CYS A 362 -9.92 -2.79 -0.28
C CYS A 362 -11.39 -3.19 -0.27
N VAL A 363 -11.66 -4.48 -0.04
CA VAL A 363 -13.00 -5.06 0.02
C VAL A 363 -13.28 -5.52 1.43
N ASP A 364 -14.30 -4.95 2.07
CA ASP A 364 -14.74 -5.34 3.40
C ASP A 364 -16.25 -5.15 3.53
N MET A 365 -16.88 -5.88 4.45
CA MET A 365 -18.31 -5.68 4.75
C MET A 365 -18.51 -4.43 5.63
N LEU A 366 -17.48 -4.03 6.37
CA LEU A 366 -17.49 -2.86 7.24
C LEU A 366 -16.85 -1.65 6.55
N GLU A 367 -17.66 -0.62 6.30
CA GLU A 367 -17.22 0.65 5.70
C GLU A 367 -16.02 1.29 6.43
N SER A 368 -15.96 1.14 7.76
CA SER A 368 -14.87 1.69 8.57
C SER A 368 -13.48 1.17 8.20
N ILE A 369 -13.35 0.03 7.54
CA ILE A 369 -12.05 -0.56 7.19
C ILE A 369 -11.42 0.17 5.98
N PRO A 370 -12.08 0.27 4.81
CA PRO A 370 -11.60 1.13 3.73
C PRO A 370 -11.39 2.59 4.16
N THR A 371 -12.29 3.15 4.99
CA THR A 371 -12.11 4.52 5.50
C THR A 371 -10.84 4.65 6.36
N LYS A 372 -10.55 3.69 7.24
CA LYS A 372 -9.30 3.69 8.03
C LYS A 372 -8.06 3.57 7.16
N LEU A 373 -8.12 2.79 6.08
CA LEU A 373 -7.01 2.64 5.14
C LEU A 373 -6.73 3.97 4.42
N ALA A 374 -7.78 4.64 3.93
CA ALA A 374 -7.68 5.96 3.32
C ALA A 374 -7.13 7.00 4.30
N ASN A 375 -7.64 7.03 5.54
CA ASN A 375 -7.19 7.97 6.59
C ASN A 375 -5.74 7.76 7.04
N ARG A 376 -5.11 6.64 6.69
CA ARG A 376 -3.69 6.34 6.97
C ARG A 376 -2.82 6.56 5.74
N GLY A 377 -3.17 7.52 4.89
CA GLY A 377 -2.35 7.95 3.76
C GLY A 377 -2.52 7.13 2.48
N THR A 378 -3.33 6.05 2.50
CA THR A 378 -3.62 5.25 1.29
C THR A 378 -4.89 5.79 0.58
N HIS A 379 -4.93 7.09 0.31
CA HIS A 379 -6.10 7.76 -0.30
C HIS A 379 -6.42 7.25 -1.71
N GLN A 380 -5.43 6.71 -2.41
CA GLN A 380 -5.59 6.14 -3.75
C GLN A 380 -6.28 4.76 -3.76
N ALA A 381 -6.55 4.16 -2.60
CA ALA A 381 -7.19 2.84 -2.53
C ALA A 381 -8.66 2.93 -2.90
N LEU A 382 -9.12 2.05 -3.79
CA LEU A 382 -10.53 1.88 -4.06
C LEU A 382 -11.17 1.08 -2.92
N GLY A 383 -12.04 1.72 -2.14
CA GLY A 383 -12.81 1.06 -1.09
C GLY A 383 -14.14 0.51 -1.61
N LEU A 384 -14.37 -0.79 -1.46
CA LEU A 384 -15.63 -1.44 -1.86
C LEU A 384 -16.29 -2.11 -0.65
N VAL A 385 -17.45 -1.59 -0.26
CA VAL A 385 -18.23 -2.15 0.86
C VAL A 385 -19.18 -3.23 0.34
N THR A 386 -18.78 -4.50 0.45
CA THR A 386 -19.56 -5.64 -0.03
C THR A 386 -19.13 -6.95 0.62
N ASP A 387 -19.95 -7.99 0.49
CA ASP A 387 -19.54 -9.36 0.80
C ASP A 387 -18.35 -9.78 -0.07
N VAL A 388 -17.31 -10.30 0.58
CA VAL A 388 -16.04 -10.66 -0.07
C VAL A 388 -16.15 -11.93 -0.94
N GLY A 389 -17.07 -12.84 -0.61
CA GLY A 389 -17.35 -14.02 -1.41
C GLY A 389 -17.99 -13.63 -2.75
N PHE A 390 -19.02 -12.79 -2.70
CA PHE A 390 -19.65 -12.21 -3.88
C PHE A 390 -18.65 -11.45 -4.76
N PHE A 391 -17.77 -10.66 -4.15
CA PHE A 391 -16.70 -9.96 -4.87
C PHE A 391 -15.80 -10.93 -5.62
N LEU A 392 -15.28 -11.97 -4.95
CA LEU A 392 -14.36 -12.94 -5.53
C LEU A 392 -14.99 -13.73 -6.69
N GLU A 393 -16.22 -14.21 -6.54
CA GLU A 393 -16.90 -14.92 -7.63
C GLU A 393 -17.15 -14.00 -8.85
N SER A 394 -17.51 -12.75 -8.58
CA SER A 394 -17.76 -11.78 -9.65
C SER A 394 -16.46 -11.38 -10.35
N LEU A 395 -15.38 -11.19 -9.59
CA LEU A 395 -14.04 -10.90 -10.11
C LEU A 395 -13.54 -12.06 -10.98
N GLU A 396 -13.67 -13.30 -10.51
CA GLU A 396 -13.33 -14.50 -11.28
C GLU A 396 -14.10 -14.56 -12.60
N ARG A 397 -15.42 -14.35 -12.57
CA ARG A 397 -16.27 -14.30 -13.77
C ARG A 397 -15.85 -13.18 -14.72
N GLU A 398 -15.46 -12.01 -14.21
CA GLU A 398 -14.99 -10.91 -15.06
C GLU A 398 -13.62 -11.22 -15.67
N LEU A 399 -12.72 -11.86 -14.94
CA LEU A 399 -11.39 -12.23 -15.42
C LEU A 399 -11.46 -13.33 -16.50
N ALA A 400 -12.33 -14.32 -16.34
CA ALA A 400 -12.49 -15.45 -17.27
C ALA A 400 -13.12 -15.09 -18.64
N LYS A 401 -13.63 -13.87 -18.83
CA LYS A 401 -14.23 -13.44 -20.11
C LYS A 401 -13.21 -13.22 -21.24
N HIS A 402 -11.92 -13.26 -20.93
CA HIS A 402 -10.78 -13.07 -21.82
C HIS A 402 -9.63 -13.96 -21.35
#